data_AF-A0A2C9WR07-F1
#
_entry.id   AF-A0A2C9WR07-F1
#
_cell.length_a   1.000
_cell.length_b   1.000
_cell.length_c   1.000
_cell.angle_alpha   90.00
_cell.angle_beta   90.00
_cell.angle_gamma   90.00
#
_symmetry.space_group_name_H-M   'P 1'
#
loop_
_entity.id
_entity.type
_entity.pdbx_description
1 polymer ?
#
loop_
_entity_poly.entity_id
_entity_poly.type
_entity_poly.pdbx_seq_one_letter_code
_entity_poly.pdbx_strand_id
1 'polypeptide(L)'
;MSEALINRLVEFAESGNQQKIVLAGQTHQGWVMEITEEALLISTGFAEKTGKDMWIQFTDLPQAELYYWDNQQDQWTEFKL
;
A
#
# COMPACT_ATOMS: atom_id res chain seq x y z
N MET A 1 -8.58 -1.67 16.78
CA MET A 1 -8.92 -1.75 15.34
C MET A 1 -9.24 -3.20 15.00
N SER A 2 -10.09 -3.48 14.01
CA SER A 2 -10.58 -4.84 13.74
C SER A 2 -9.56 -5.65 12.94
N GLU A 3 -9.29 -6.90 13.33
CA GLU A 3 -8.48 -7.88 12.58
C GLU A 3 -8.84 -7.97 11.09
N ALA A 4 -10.09 -7.68 10.75
CA ALA A 4 -10.58 -7.57 9.37
C ALA A 4 -9.80 -6.56 8.51
N LEU A 5 -9.38 -5.41 9.06
CA LEU A 5 -8.61 -4.41 8.32
C LEU A 5 -7.20 -4.92 8.02
N ILE A 6 -6.56 -5.57 8.98
CA ILE A 6 -5.23 -6.15 8.81
C ILE A 6 -5.28 -7.21 7.71
N ASN A 7 -6.27 -8.11 7.74
CA ASN A 7 -6.46 -9.10 6.68
C ASN A 7 -6.66 -8.45 5.30
N ARG A 8 -7.46 -7.38 5.21
CA ARG A 8 -7.62 -6.62 3.95
C ARG A 8 -6.32 -6.02 3.44
N LEU A 9 -5.48 -5.49 4.34
CA LEU A 9 -4.18 -4.93 3.98
C LEU A 9 -3.18 -6.02 3.57
N VAL A 10 -3.26 -7.20 4.17
CA VAL A 10 -2.48 -8.37 3.74
C VAL A 10 -2.92 -8.78 2.33
N GLU A 11 -4.23 -8.89 2.07
CA GLU A 11 -4.77 -9.15 0.72
C GLU A 11 -4.25 -8.11 -0.28
N PHE A 12 -4.21 -6.83 0.10
CA PHE A 12 -3.66 -5.75 -0.72
C PHE A 12 -2.15 -5.90 -0.99
N ALA A 13 -1.37 -6.25 0.02
CA ALA A 13 0.07 -6.49 -0.11
C ALA A 13 0.38 -7.68 -1.03
N GLU A 14 -0.44 -8.73 -0.96
CA GLU A 14 -0.36 -9.91 -1.83
C GLU A 14 -1.00 -9.69 -3.20
N SER A 15 -1.70 -8.57 -3.40
CA SER A 15 -2.32 -8.21 -4.67
C SER A 15 -1.29 -7.61 -5.63
N GLY A 16 -1.12 -8.27 -6.77
CA GLY A 16 -0.26 -7.77 -7.84
C GLY A 16 1.23 -7.84 -7.49
N ASN A 17 2.05 -7.21 -8.35
CA ASN A 17 3.51 -7.17 -8.14
C ASN A 17 4.00 -5.87 -7.49
N GLN A 18 3.13 -4.85 -7.39
CA GLN A 18 3.48 -3.54 -6.85
C GLN A 18 2.24 -2.86 -6.30
N GLN A 19 2.40 -2.14 -5.20
CA GLN A 19 1.36 -1.38 -4.54
C GLN A 19 1.59 0.13 -4.71
N LYS A 20 0.51 0.88 -4.73
CA LYS A 20 0.50 2.33 -4.82
C LYS A 20 -0.54 2.87 -3.86
N ILE A 21 -0.12 3.78 -3.00
CA ILE A 21 -0.97 4.41 -1.99
C ILE A 21 -0.92 5.91 -2.25
N VAL A 22 -2.07 6.52 -2.52
CA VAL A 22 -2.18 7.97 -2.65
C VAL A 22 -2.73 8.51 -1.34
N LEU A 23 -1.90 9.22 -0.57
CA LEU A 23 -2.29 9.82 0.69
C LEU A 23 -2.07 11.33 0.64
N ALA A 24 -3.11 12.11 0.90
CA ALA A 24 -3.05 13.58 0.87
C ALA A 24 -2.42 14.16 -0.43
N GLY A 25 -2.66 13.49 -1.57
CA GLY A 25 -2.09 13.85 -2.87
C GLY A 25 -0.63 13.41 -3.09
N GLN A 26 0.02 12.81 -2.10
CA GLN A 26 1.33 12.17 -2.26
C GLN A 26 1.16 10.71 -2.71
N THR A 27 1.88 10.32 -3.75
CA THR A 27 1.86 8.95 -4.25
C THR A 27 3.06 8.19 -3.69
N HIS A 28 2.77 7.16 -2.90
CA HIS A 28 3.74 6.20 -2.40
C HIS A 28 3.58 4.91 -3.19
N GLN A 29 4.48 4.68 -4.14
CA GLN A 29 4.48 3.48 -4.97
C GLN A 29 5.66 2.59 -4.59
N GLY A 30 5.41 1.31 -4.30
CA GLY A 30 6.40 0.42 -3.73
C GLY A 30 5.85 -0.96 -3.38
N TRP A 31 6.52 -1.62 -2.45
CA TRP A 31 6.10 -2.91 -1.89
C TRP A 31 5.73 -2.73 -0.44
N VAL A 32 4.62 -3.35 -0.04
CA VAL A 32 4.29 -3.45 1.38
C VAL A 32 5.27 -4.43 2.02
N MET A 33 6.08 -3.94 2.95
CA MET A 33 7.12 -4.73 3.62
C MET A 33 6.64 -5.32 4.94
N GLU A 34 5.80 -4.57 5.66
CA GLU A 34 5.31 -4.96 6.98
C GLU A 34 3.93 -4.33 7.23
N ILE A 35 3.07 -5.05 7.95
CA ILE A 35 1.77 -4.56 8.40
C ILE A 35 1.70 -4.86 9.90
N THR A 36 1.60 -3.81 10.70
CA THR A 36 1.46 -3.92 12.15
C THR A 36 0.01 -3.74 12.55
N GLU A 37 -0.25 -3.67 13.86
CA GLU A 37 -1.60 -3.43 14.39
C GLU A 37 -2.08 -1.98 14.17
N GLU A 38 -1.16 -1.05 13.86
CA GLU A 38 -1.43 0.39 13.81
C GLU A 38 -1.04 1.05 12.48
N ALA A 39 -0.09 0.46 11.74
CA ALA A 39 0.45 1.07 10.52
C ALA A 39 0.91 0.02 9.49
N LEU A 40 1.03 0.47 8.24
CA LEU A 40 1.56 -0.28 7.11
C LEU A 40 2.87 0.37 6.64
N LEU A 41 3.91 -0.46 6.47
CA LEU A 41 5.19 -0.05 5.93
C LEU A 41 5.23 -0.31 4.43
N ILE A 42 5.44 0.75 3.65
CA ILE A 42 5.68 0.66 2.22
C ILE A 42 7.10 1.11 1.89
N SER A 43 7.83 0.29 1.13
CA SER A 43 9.16 0.63 0.64
C SER A 43 9.09 1.08 -0.83
N THR A 44 9.41 2.35 -1.06
CA THR A 44 9.25 3.04 -2.36
C THR A 44 10.50 2.91 -3.27
N GLY A 45 11.11 1.73 -3.29
CA GLY A 45 12.44 1.46 -3.85
C GLY A 45 12.62 1.54 -5.37
N PHE A 46 11.77 2.22 -6.12
CA PHE A 46 11.80 2.16 -7.60
C PHE A 46 12.71 3.20 -8.29
N ALA A 47 12.99 4.35 -7.68
CA ALA A 47 13.63 5.47 -8.41
C ALA A 47 14.86 6.11 -7.76
N GLU A 48 15.00 6.04 -6.43
CA GLU A 48 16.15 6.62 -5.73
C GLU A 48 17.09 5.50 -5.29
N LYS A 49 18.41 5.69 -5.38
CA LYS A 49 19.45 4.77 -4.86
C LYS A 49 19.33 4.48 -3.34
N THR A 50 18.30 5.04 -2.71
CA THR A 50 17.89 4.90 -1.32
C THR A 50 16.38 4.66 -1.38
N GLY A 51 15.96 3.40 -1.29
CA GLY A 51 14.54 3.11 -1.04
C GLY A 51 14.12 3.80 0.24
N LYS A 52 13.01 4.55 0.21
CA LYS A 52 12.44 5.18 1.39
C LYS A 52 11.34 4.29 1.92
N ASP A 53 11.53 3.84 3.15
CA ASP A 53 10.54 3.12 3.92
C ASP A 53 9.62 4.15 4.59
N MET A 54 8.34 4.06 4.30
CA MET A 54 7.32 4.98 4.81
C MET A 54 6.28 4.21 5.61
N TRP A 55 6.05 4.66 6.83
CA TRP A 55 4.97 4.16 7.68
C TRP A 55 3.69 4.96 7.43
N ILE A 56 2.63 4.28 7.01
CA ILE A 56 1.30 4.84 6.79
C ILE A 56 0.41 4.36 7.92
N GLN A 57 -0.05 5.28 8.75
CA GLN A 57 -0.92 4.97 9.88
C GLN A 57 -2.31 4.56 9.38
N PHE A 58 -2.96 3.63 10.08
CA PHE A 58 -4.30 3.18 9.72
C PHE A 58 -5.37 4.26 9.90
N THR A 59 -5.07 5.29 10.70
CA THR A 59 -5.90 6.50 10.81
C THR A 59 -5.99 7.29 9.51
N ASP A 60 -4.97 7.19 8.67
CA ASP A 60 -4.85 7.93 7.42
C ASP A 60 -5.35 7.12 6.22
N LEU A 61 -5.40 5.79 6.32
CA LEU A 61 -5.92 4.89 5.28
C LEU A 61 -7.34 5.20 4.80
N PRO A 62 -8.31 5.61 5.65
CA PRO A 62 -9.65 6.01 5.18
C PRO A 62 -9.65 7.21 4.24
N GLN A 63 -8.59 8.00 4.24
CA GLN A 63 -8.38 9.14 3.33
C GLN A 63 -7.39 8.81 2.21
N ALA A 64 -6.85 7.59 2.21
CA ALA A 64 -5.90 7.13 1.21
C ALA A 64 -6.62 6.34 0.13
N GLU A 65 -6.12 6.45 -1.09
CA GLU A 65 -6.55 5.61 -2.20
C GLU A 65 -5.52 4.51 -2.41
N LEU A 66 -5.94 3.25 -2.32
CA LEU A 66 -5.09 2.09 -2.49
C LEU A 66 -5.23 1.54 -3.91
N TYR A 67 -4.11 1.23 -4.54
CA TYR A 67 -4.05 0.65 -5.87
C TYR A 67 -2.99 -0.44 -5.91
N TYR A 68 -3.23 -1.49 -6.69
CA TYR A 68 -2.24 -2.52 -6.98
C TYR A 68 -2.05 -2.67 -8.48
N TRP A 69 -0.86 -3.09 -8.90
CA TRP A 69 -0.57 -3.39 -10.29
C TRP A 69 -1.07 -4.79 -10.65
N ASP A 70 -2.17 -4.86 -11.40
CA ASP A 70 -2.72 -6.11 -11.91
C ASP A 70 -1.92 -6.56 -13.14
N ASN A 71 -1.08 -7.60 -13.00
CA ASN A 71 -0.29 -8.13 -14.10
C ASN A 71 -1.11 -8.85 -15.18
N GLN A 72 -2.35 -9.25 -14.88
CA GLN A 72 -3.20 -9.90 -15.88
C GLN A 72 -3.82 -8.86 -16.82
N GLN A 73 -4.16 -7.70 -16.27
CA GLN A 73 -4.77 -6.59 -17.01
C GLN A 73 -3.76 -5.50 -17.43
N ASP A 74 -2.52 -5.58 -16.92
CA ASP A 74 -1.44 -4.62 -17.13
C ASP A 74 -1.85 -3.18 -16.77
N GLN A 75 -2.55 -3.03 -15.63
CA GLN A 75 -3.09 -1.73 -15.20
C GLN A 75 -3.10 -1.58 -13.67
N TRP A 76 -3.16 -0.33 -13.21
CA TRP A 76 -3.44 -0.01 -11.82
C TRP A 76 -4.92 -0.25 -11.52
N THR A 77 -5.19 -1.18 -10.63
CA THR A 77 -6.55 -1.48 -10.16
C THR A 77 -6.74 -0.92 -8.75
N GLU A 78 -7.87 -0.26 -8.52
CA GLU A 78 -8.26 0.26 -7.21
C GLU A 78 -8.55 -0.89 -6.24
N PHE A 79 -7.97 -0.81 -5.04
CA PHE A 79 -8.26 -1.71 -3.93
C PHE A 79 -9.15 -0.99 -2.91
N LYS A 80 -10.30 -1.58 -2.60
CA LYS A 80 -11.25 -1.04 -1.63
C LYS A 80 -11.12 -1.80 -0.32
N LEU A 81 -10.83 -1.06 0.77
CA LEU A 81 -10.82 -1.58 2.15
C LEU A 81 -12.23 -1.99 2.62
#